data_AF-A0A383EFW0-F1
#
_entry.id   AF-A0A383EFW0-F1
#
_cell.length_a   1.000
_cell.length_b   1.000
_cell.length_c   1.000
_cell.angle_alpha   90.00
_cell.angle_beta   90.00
_cell.angle_gamma   90.00
#
_symmetry.space_group_name_H-M   'P 1'
#
loop_
_entity.id
_entity.type
_entity.pdbx_description
1 polymer ?
#
loop_
_entity_poly.entity_id
_entity_poly.type
_entity_poly.pdbx_seq_one_letter_code
_entity_poly.pdbx_strand_id
1 'polypeptide(L)'
;KEIESKIKRLREKVSGLREDSKHPTPEAVVTFRNAILPMRATDDRVLDDIIDKESSLMTDIRAKEKAESKIKEYRSSLEDNEEEEVANLQRSRDSTLGKIASSKTMLDSAKSDTEELRKMRDNWPKSDTSGEDDEKIKAQERSSIIAGKLHQLAQQTLEIWTERARANVEEVASGLFLSLSNNSEYYERLKIMEDFGVEIRNTKKGKDAGSQAQWMVIAYCLIDALGRTSG
;
A
#
# COMPACT_ATOMS: atom_id res chain seq x y z
N LYS A 1 55.34 -35.94 41.97
CA LYS A 1 54.77 -35.06 43.04
C LYS A 1 54.33 -33.69 42.53
N GLU A 2 55.20 -32.81 42.06
CA GLU A 2 54.80 -31.45 41.60
C GLU A 2 54.02 -31.44 40.26
N ILE A 3 54.33 -32.38 39.38
CA ILE A 3 53.60 -32.57 38.12
C ILE A 3 52.20 -33.16 38.37
N GLU A 4 52.08 -34.10 39.31
CA GLU A 4 50.79 -34.73 39.66
C GLU A 4 49.84 -33.75 40.35
N SER A 5 50.36 -32.82 41.16
CA SER A 5 49.53 -31.78 41.79
C SER A 5 49.04 -30.75 40.75
N LYS A 6 49.85 -30.43 39.74
CA LYS A 6 49.42 -29.62 38.58
C LYS A 6 48.35 -30.33 37.75
N ILE A 7 48.52 -31.62 37.47
CA ILE A 7 47.52 -32.41 36.73
C ILE A 7 46.20 -32.50 37.52
N LYS A 8 46.26 -32.68 38.85
CA LYS A 8 45.05 -32.71 39.69
C LYS A 8 44.29 -31.38 39.67
N ARG A 9 44.99 -30.24 39.80
CA ARG A 9 44.38 -28.90 39.67
C ARG A 9 43.76 -28.66 38.30
N LEU A 10 44.41 -29.12 37.23
CA LEU A 10 43.86 -29.01 35.88
C LEU A 10 42.61 -29.86 35.71
N ARG A 11 42.56 -31.07 36.28
CA ARG A 11 41.36 -31.92 36.27
C ARG A 11 40.17 -31.31 37.03
N GLU A 12 40.41 -30.72 38.21
CA GLU A 12 39.37 -30.00 38.95
C GLU A 12 38.84 -28.79 38.16
N LYS A 13 39.73 -28.03 37.51
CA LYS A 13 39.35 -26.88 36.68
C LYS A 13 38.56 -27.29 35.43
N VAL A 14 38.91 -28.41 34.81
CA VAL A 14 38.18 -29.02 33.69
C VAL A 14 36.81 -29.56 34.14
N SER A 15 36.70 -30.10 35.36
CA SER A 15 35.42 -30.57 35.90
C SER A 15 34.45 -29.42 36.16
N GLY A 16 34.91 -28.30 36.72
CA GLY A 16 34.08 -27.12 36.93
C GLY A 16 33.57 -26.50 35.62
N LEU A 17 34.41 -26.46 34.58
CA LEU A 17 34.01 -25.96 33.25
C LEU A 17 33.00 -26.88 32.53
N ARG A 18 32.92 -28.16 32.91
CA ARG A 18 31.90 -29.09 32.38
C ARG A 18 30.51 -28.84 32.98
N GLU A 19 30.40 -28.33 34.20
CA GLU A 19 29.11 -28.02 34.82
C GLU A 19 28.45 -26.77 34.19
N ASP A 20 29.25 -25.82 33.69
CA ASP A 20 28.79 -24.63 32.97
C ASP A 20 28.44 -24.91 31.48
N SER A 21 28.57 -26.15 31.00
CA SER A 21 28.52 -26.49 29.56
C SER A 21 27.12 -26.52 28.92
N LYS A 22 26.07 -26.03 29.61
CA LYS A 22 24.75 -25.92 28.95
C LYS A 22 24.75 -24.87 27.84
N HIS A 23 25.61 -23.85 27.92
CA HIS A 23 25.84 -22.85 26.86
C HIS A 23 27.29 -22.31 26.88
N PRO A 24 28.27 -23.04 26.32
CA PRO A 24 29.67 -22.60 26.35
C PRO A 24 29.92 -21.45 25.37
N THR A 25 30.59 -20.39 25.84
CA THR A 25 31.08 -19.28 24.99
C THR A 25 32.35 -19.68 24.23
N PRO A 26 32.70 -19.02 23.11
CA PRO A 26 33.92 -19.31 22.35
C PRO A 26 35.19 -19.27 23.21
N GLU A 27 35.24 -18.35 24.18
CA GLU A 27 36.34 -18.23 25.14
C GLU A 27 36.43 -19.42 26.09
N ALA A 28 35.28 -19.96 26.53
CA ALA A 28 35.24 -21.14 27.39
C ALA A 28 35.80 -22.38 26.66
N VAL A 29 35.48 -22.55 25.38
CA VAL A 29 35.97 -23.65 24.54
C VAL A 29 37.48 -23.58 24.34
N VAL A 30 38.02 -22.40 24.01
CA VAL A 30 39.47 -22.19 23.85
C VAL A 30 40.22 -22.43 25.17
N THR A 31 39.64 -21.97 26.29
CA THR A 31 40.22 -22.16 27.62
C THR A 31 40.24 -23.64 28.02
N PHE A 32 39.19 -24.38 27.67
CA PHE A 32 39.08 -25.82 27.91
C PHE A 32 40.09 -26.62 27.08
N ARG A 33 40.21 -26.31 25.79
CA ARG A 33 41.19 -26.90 24.87
C ARG A 33 42.63 -26.71 25.36
N ASN A 34 42.97 -25.48 25.76
CA ASN A 34 44.30 -25.15 26.29
C ASN A 34 44.61 -25.85 27.63
N ALA A 35 43.59 -26.17 28.43
CA ALA A 35 43.75 -26.90 29.69
C ALA A 35 44.00 -28.41 29.50
N ILE A 36 43.55 -28.97 28.37
CA ILE A 36 43.61 -30.42 28.10
C ILE A 36 44.85 -30.80 27.27
N LEU A 37 45.31 -29.92 26.36
CA LEU A 37 46.51 -30.13 25.54
C LEU A 37 47.78 -30.59 26.30
N PRO A 38 48.09 -30.14 27.53
CA PRO A 38 49.27 -30.61 28.26
C PRO A 38 49.07 -31.93 29.03
N MET A 39 47.87 -32.52 29.06
CA MET A 39 47.65 -33.83 29.68
C MET A 39 48.21 -34.94 28.78
N ARG A 40 49.24 -35.66 29.23
CA ARG A 40 49.84 -36.79 28.49
C ARG A 40 48.73 -37.76 28.04
N ALA A 41 48.74 -38.05 26.73
CA ALA A 41 47.82 -38.95 26.04
C ALA A 41 47.54 -40.20 26.88
N THR A 42 46.35 -40.24 27.47
CA THR A 42 45.82 -41.44 28.12
C THR A 42 44.59 -42.00 27.41
N ASP A 43 44.12 -41.37 26.33
CA ASP A 43 43.26 -42.00 25.32
C ASP A 43 43.06 -41.02 24.16
N ASP A 44 43.65 -41.28 23.00
CA ASP A 44 43.44 -40.48 21.77
C ASP A 44 41.95 -40.35 21.43
N ARG A 45 41.15 -41.36 21.80
CA ARG A 45 39.67 -41.35 21.72
C ARG A 45 39.00 -40.18 22.44
N VAL A 46 39.54 -39.76 23.58
CA VAL A 46 38.97 -38.62 24.34
C VAL A 46 39.28 -37.31 23.63
N LEU A 47 40.42 -37.22 22.94
CA LEU A 47 40.79 -36.06 22.14
C LEU A 47 39.90 -35.94 20.91
N ASP A 48 39.66 -37.06 20.21
CA ASP A 48 38.77 -37.13 19.04
C ASP A 48 37.32 -36.73 19.42
N ASP A 49 36.79 -37.26 20.52
CA ASP A 49 35.46 -36.90 21.05
C ASP A 49 35.33 -35.40 21.36
N ILE A 50 36.41 -34.74 21.78
CA ILE A 50 36.44 -33.31 22.07
C ILE A 50 36.48 -32.51 20.78
N ILE A 51 37.28 -32.93 19.79
CA ILE A 51 37.37 -32.28 18.47
C ILE A 51 36.03 -32.36 17.74
N ASP A 52 35.35 -33.51 17.81
CA ASP A 52 34.03 -33.70 17.20
C ASP A 52 32.97 -32.82 17.88
N LYS A 53 32.99 -32.72 19.21
CA LYS A 53 32.12 -31.80 19.96
C LYS A 53 32.42 -30.33 19.67
N GLU A 54 33.68 -29.95 19.55
CA GLU A 54 34.10 -28.60 19.17
C GLU A 54 33.59 -28.26 17.76
N SER A 55 33.71 -29.21 16.83
CA SER A 55 33.20 -29.06 15.47
C SER A 55 31.67 -28.91 15.44
N SER A 56 30.94 -29.73 16.19
CA SER A 56 29.47 -29.62 16.32
C SER A 56 29.04 -28.29 16.95
N LEU A 57 29.73 -27.85 18.00
CA LEU A 57 29.45 -26.57 18.64
C LEU A 57 29.71 -25.39 17.69
N MET A 58 30.81 -25.44 16.93
CA MET A 58 31.12 -24.42 15.93
C MET A 58 30.09 -24.37 14.81
N THR A 59 29.55 -25.52 14.38
CA THR A 59 28.43 -25.53 13.42
C THR A 59 27.16 -24.93 14.00
N ASP A 60 26.85 -25.22 15.27
CA ASP A 60 25.67 -24.68 15.96
C ASP A 60 25.78 -23.17 16.18
N ILE A 61 26.97 -22.67 16.52
CA ILE A 61 27.25 -21.22 16.66
C ILE A 61 27.01 -20.52 15.32
N ARG A 62 27.56 -21.04 14.22
CA ARG A 62 27.35 -20.48 12.88
C ARG A 62 25.88 -20.51 12.46
N ALA A 63 25.16 -21.58 12.81
CA ALA A 63 23.73 -21.69 12.53
C ALA A 63 22.93 -20.64 13.33
N LYS A 64 23.28 -20.42 14.59
CA LYS A 64 22.69 -19.38 15.45
C LYS A 64 22.95 -17.98 14.88
N GLU A 65 24.19 -17.65 14.52
CA GLU A 65 24.53 -16.34 13.93
C GLU A 65 23.76 -16.08 12.63
N LYS A 66 23.57 -17.12 11.79
CA LYS A 66 22.76 -17.04 10.58
C LYS A 66 21.28 -16.81 10.88
N ALA A 67 20.74 -17.47 11.92
CA ALA A 67 19.36 -17.26 12.35
C ALA A 67 19.15 -15.85 12.91
N GLU A 68 20.08 -15.35 13.73
CA GLU A 68 20.02 -13.97 14.26
C GLU A 68 20.10 -12.92 13.16
N SER A 69 20.95 -13.14 12.15
CA SER A 69 21.03 -12.25 10.98
C SER A 69 19.70 -12.21 10.20
N LYS A 70 19.06 -13.37 9.99
CA LYS A 70 17.74 -13.44 9.35
C LYS A 70 16.64 -12.78 10.19
N ILE A 71 16.66 -12.97 11.51
CA ILE A 71 15.70 -12.31 12.41
C ILE A 71 15.86 -10.79 12.34
N LYS A 72 17.08 -10.29 12.27
CA LYS A 72 17.36 -8.85 12.12
C LYS A 72 16.85 -8.31 10.78
N GLU A 73 17.07 -9.05 9.69
CA GLU A 73 16.55 -8.72 8.36
C GLU A 73 15.01 -8.66 8.37
N TYR A 74 14.34 -9.68 8.92
CA TYR A 74 12.87 -9.69 9.03
C TYR A 74 12.32 -8.54 9.89
N ARG A 75 13.02 -8.15 10.97
CA ARG A 75 12.61 -6.99 11.78
C ARG A 75 12.71 -5.69 10.99
N SER A 76 13.79 -5.48 10.24
CA SER A 76 13.95 -4.29 9.39
C SER A 76 12.84 -4.22 8.34
N SER A 77 12.56 -5.34 7.65
CA SER A 77 11.49 -5.38 6.65
C SER A 77 10.09 -5.16 7.25
N LEU A 78 9.87 -5.56 8.51
CA LEU A 78 8.62 -5.32 9.21
C LEU A 78 8.45 -3.82 9.54
N GLU A 79 9.50 -3.18 10.06
CA GLU A 79 9.51 -1.74 10.34
C GLU A 79 9.28 -0.91 9.06
N ASP A 80 9.96 -1.26 7.96
CA ASP A 80 9.80 -0.59 6.68
C ASP A 80 8.37 -0.72 6.13
N ASN A 81 7.77 -1.91 6.24
CA ASN A 81 6.39 -2.15 5.82
C ASN A 81 5.37 -1.39 6.68
N GLU A 82 5.54 -1.38 8.00
CA GLU A 82 4.65 -0.65 8.91
C GLU A 82 4.70 0.86 8.63
N GLU A 83 5.89 1.42 8.37
CA GLU A 83 6.04 2.83 8.03
C GLU A 83 5.37 3.17 6.69
N GLU A 84 5.51 2.31 5.68
CA GLU A 84 4.86 2.49 4.38
C GLU A 84 3.33 2.37 4.48
N GLU A 85 2.82 1.39 5.24
CA GLU A 85 1.38 1.19 5.42
C GLU A 85 0.75 2.37 6.18
N VAL A 86 1.41 2.87 7.23
CA VAL A 86 0.98 4.07 7.96
C VAL A 86 0.99 5.30 7.06
N ALA A 87 2.03 5.49 6.24
CA ALA A 87 2.11 6.60 5.30
C ALA A 87 0.98 6.54 4.24
N ASN A 88 0.66 5.35 3.74
CA ASN A 88 -0.43 5.15 2.78
C ASN A 88 -1.81 5.40 3.41
N LEU A 89 -2.04 4.94 4.64
CA LEU A 89 -3.28 5.24 5.38
C LEU A 89 -3.43 6.74 5.65
N GLN A 90 -2.34 7.45 6.00
CA GLN A 90 -2.37 8.91 6.17
C GLN A 90 -2.70 9.64 4.86
N ARG A 91 -2.10 9.26 3.73
CA ARG A 91 -2.44 9.82 2.41
C ARG A 91 -3.91 9.60 2.04
N SER A 92 -4.43 8.41 2.32
CA SER A 92 -5.84 8.08 2.10
C SER A 92 -6.77 8.93 2.96
N ARG A 93 -6.44 9.10 4.25
CA ARG A 93 -7.15 10.01 5.16
C ARG A 93 -7.15 11.46 4.66
N ASP A 94 -6.02 11.97 4.22
CA ASP A 94 -5.91 13.38 3.79
C ASP A 94 -6.67 13.62 2.47
N SER A 95 -6.63 12.64 1.56
CA SER A 95 -7.43 12.64 0.32
C SER A 95 -8.95 12.64 0.62
N THR A 96 -9.39 11.79 1.54
CA THR A 96 -10.81 11.73 1.94
C THR A 96 -11.27 13.00 2.65
N LEU A 97 -10.44 13.58 3.53
CA LEU A 97 -10.71 14.88 4.15
C LEU A 97 -10.83 16.00 3.10
N GLY A 98 -9.97 15.99 2.07
CA GLY A 98 -10.05 16.92 0.93
C GLY A 98 -11.39 16.80 0.18
N LYS A 99 -11.85 15.58 -0.09
CA LYS A 99 -13.17 15.33 -0.73
C LYS A 99 -14.34 15.78 0.14
N ILE A 100 -14.23 15.63 1.47
CA ILE A 100 -15.25 16.12 2.40
C ILE A 100 -15.30 17.65 2.39
N ALA A 101 -14.14 18.30 2.40
CA ALA A 101 -14.05 19.75 2.36
C ALA A 101 -14.66 20.32 1.07
N SER A 102 -14.34 19.74 -0.10
CA SER A 102 -14.93 20.16 -1.37
C SER A 102 -16.44 19.89 -1.44
N SER A 103 -16.90 18.74 -0.93
CA SER A 103 -18.33 18.44 -0.87
C SER A 103 -19.08 19.44 0.03
N LYS A 104 -18.44 19.88 1.12
CA LYS A 104 -19.01 20.87 2.03
C LYS A 104 -19.13 22.25 1.37
N THR A 105 -18.11 22.71 0.65
CA THR A 105 -18.18 23.98 -0.08
C THR A 105 -19.24 23.96 -1.18
N MET A 106 -19.37 22.84 -1.90
CA MET A 106 -20.44 22.66 -2.89
C MET A 106 -21.83 22.68 -2.23
N LEU A 107 -21.98 22.04 -1.07
CA LEU A 107 -23.24 22.05 -0.31
C LEU A 107 -23.61 23.46 0.16
N ASP A 108 -22.63 24.22 0.66
CA ASP A 108 -22.86 25.58 1.13
C ASP A 108 -23.20 26.53 -0.03
N SER A 109 -22.56 26.37 -1.18
CA SER A 109 -22.93 27.09 -2.43
C SER A 109 -24.34 26.75 -2.86
N ALA A 110 -24.69 25.45 -2.93
CA ALA A 110 -26.03 25.02 -3.32
C ALA A 110 -27.10 25.54 -2.36
N LYS A 111 -26.83 25.58 -1.05
CA LYS A 111 -27.72 26.21 -0.06
C LYS A 111 -27.91 27.70 -0.34
N SER A 112 -26.83 28.43 -0.64
CA SER A 112 -26.90 29.84 -1.01
C SER A 112 -27.78 30.04 -2.25
N ASP A 113 -27.57 29.26 -3.30
CA ASP A 113 -28.33 29.33 -4.55
C ASP A 113 -29.82 29.02 -4.32
N THR A 114 -30.13 28.03 -3.48
CA THR A 114 -31.53 27.71 -3.13
C THR A 114 -32.21 28.83 -2.33
N GLU A 115 -31.47 29.51 -1.47
CA GLU A 115 -32.00 30.63 -0.67
C GLU A 115 -32.20 31.88 -1.53
N GLU A 116 -31.33 32.14 -2.51
CA GLU A 116 -31.53 33.19 -3.51
C GLU A 116 -32.77 32.93 -4.37
N LEU A 117 -32.94 31.70 -4.86
CA LEU A 117 -34.14 31.31 -5.61
C LEU A 117 -35.41 31.44 -4.76
N ARG A 118 -35.33 31.10 -3.48
CA ARG A 118 -36.44 31.27 -2.53
C ARG A 118 -36.80 32.73 -2.34
N LYS A 119 -35.82 33.62 -2.16
CA LYS A 119 -36.05 35.06 -2.04
C LYS A 119 -36.60 35.68 -3.32
N MET A 120 -36.12 35.24 -4.49
CA MET A 120 -36.69 35.68 -5.77
C MET A 120 -38.16 35.27 -5.90
N ARG A 121 -38.51 34.04 -5.51
CA ARG A 121 -39.90 33.59 -5.46
C ARG A 121 -40.75 34.42 -4.50
N ASP A 122 -40.24 34.69 -3.29
CA ASP A 122 -41.00 35.35 -2.23
C ASP A 122 -41.15 36.87 -2.46
N ASN A 123 -40.17 37.52 -3.11
CA ASN A 123 -40.21 38.94 -3.51
C ASN A 123 -40.80 39.16 -4.92
N TRP A 124 -41.38 38.13 -5.54
CA TRP A 124 -41.95 38.30 -6.87
C TRP A 124 -43.22 39.17 -6.79
N PRO A 125 -43.32 40.26 -7.57
CA PRO A 125 -44.50 41.12 -7.53
C PRO A 125 -45.73 40.29 -7.92
N LYS A 126 -46.69 40.19 -7.00
CA LYS A 126 -48.03 39.71 -7.33
C LYS A 126 -48.60 40.73 -8.32
N SER A 127 -48.88 40.25 -9.54
CA SER A 127 -49.45 41.07 -10.60
C SER A 127 -50.82 41.59 -10.14
N ASP A 128 -50.85 42.82 -9.65
CA ASP A 128 -52.03 43.65 -9.72
C ASP A 128 -51.85 44.51 -10.97
N THR A 129 -52.80 44.37 -11.90
CA THR A 129 -53.13 45.23 -13.06
C THR A 129 -52.51 44.98 -14.46
N SER A 130 -53.43 44.47 -15.31
CA SER A 130 -53.79 44.88 -16.68
C SER A 130 -52.79 44.73 -17.84
N GLY A 131 -52.99 43.68 -18.63
CA GLY A 131 -52.54 43.56 -20.01
C GLY A 131 -52.24 42.11 -20.41
N GLU A 132 -53.23 41.39 -20.96
CA GLU A 132 -53.10 39.95 -21.30
C GLU A 132 -51.90 39.63 -22.21
N ASP A 133 -51.49 40.56 -23.08
CA ASP A 133 -50.37 40.36 -23.99
C ASP A 133 -49.01 40.68 -23.35
N ASP A 134 -48.95 41.67 -22.45
CA ASP A 134 -47.72 42.04 -21.74
C ASP A 134 -47.39 41.01 -20.64
N GLU A 135 -48.42 40.39 -20.04
CA GLU A 135 -48.27 39.23 -19.16
C GLU A 135 -47.81 37.97 -19.90
N LYS A 136 -48.27 37.73 -21.14
CA LYS A 136 -47.81 36.59 -21.96
C LYS A 136 -46.36 36.75 -22.40
N ILE A 137 -45.95 37.95 -22.83
CA ILE A 137 -44.54 38.23 -23.21
C ILE A 137 -43.63 38.07 -21.98
N LYS A 138 -44.00 38.64 -20.83
CA LYS A 138 -43.26 38.46 -19.58
C LYS A 138 -43.25 37.01 -19.09
N ALA A 139 -44.35 36.25 -19.27
CA ALA A 139 -44.41 34.83 -18.94
C ALA A 139 -43.50 33.99 -19.86
N GLN A 140 -43.40 34.34 -21.13
CA GLN A 140 -42.52 33.69 -22.09
C GLN A 140 -41.04 33.98 -21.80
N GLU A 141 -40.69 35.23 -21.46
CA GLU A 141 -39.34 35.60 -20.99
C GLU A 141 -38.99 34.86 -19.68
N ARG A 142 -39.93 34.76 -18.74
CA ARG A 142 -39.77 33.96 -17.50
C ARG A 142 -39.50 32.49 -17.82
N SER A 143 -40.29 31.91 -18.73
CA SER A 143 -40.10 30.53 -19.16
C SER A 143 -38.73 30.32 -19.82
N SER A 144 -38.27 31.29 -20.62
CA SER A 144 -36.96 31.21 -21.29
C SER A 144 -35.80 31.28 -20.29
N ILE A 145 -35.87 32.16 -19.28
CA ILE A 145 -34.83 32.27 -18.25
C ILE A 145 -34.76 31.00 -17.40
N ILE A 146 -35.93 30.48 -16.99
CA ILE A 146 -36.01 29.25 -16.20
C ILE A 146 -35.51 28.06 -17.02
N ALA A 147 -35.91 27.94 -18.29
CA ALA A 147 -35.43 26.89 -19.18
C ALA A 147 -33.92 26.98 -19.40
N GLY A 148 -33.37 28.19 -19.55
CA GLY A 148 -31.92 28.41 -19.67
C GLY A 148 -31.14 27.97 -18.44
N LYS A 149 -31.63 28.31 -17.23
CA LYS A 149 -31.01 27.85 -15.97
C LYS A 149 -31.14 26.34 -15.77
N LEU A 150 -32.30 25.76 -16.13
CA LEU A 150 -32.52 24.32 -16.07
C LEU A 150 -31.57 23.57 -17.03
N HIS A 151 -31.35 24.12 -18.23
CA HIS A 151 -30.40 23.59 -19.18
C HIS A 151 -28.96 23.63 -18.65
N GLN A 152 -28.54 24.74 -18.04
CA GLN A 152 -27.22 24.85 -17.42
C GLN A 152 -27.04 23.85 -16.28
N LEU A 153 -28.03 23.71 -15.39
CA LEU A 153 -27.98 22.73 -14.31
C LEU A 153 -27.95 21.29 -14.85
N ALA A 154 -28.73 20.99 -15.88
CA ALA A 154 -28.72 19.68 -16.53
C ALA A 154 -27.35 19.39 -17.15
N GLN A 155 -26.73 20.37 -17.82
CA GLN A 155 -25.41 20.22 -18.42
C GLN A 155 -24.33 20.01 -17.37
N GLN A 156 -24.32 20.79 -16.28
CA GLN A 156 -23.39 20.61 -15.16
C GLN A 156 -23.57 19.24 -14.49
N THR A 157 -24.82 18.80 -14.30
CA THR A 157 -25.12 17.49 -13.72
C THR A 157 -24.65 16.38 -14.64
N LEU A 158 -24.86 16.53 -15.95
CA LEU A 158 -24.40 15.57 -16.95
C LEU A 158 -22.88 15.47 -16.95
N GLU A 159 -22.16 16.60 -16.93
CA GLU A 159 -20.69 16.63 -16.87
C GLU A 159 -20.17 15.89 -15.62
N ILE A 160 -20.71 16.19 -14.44
CA ILE A 160 -20.34 15.51 -13.19
C ILE A 160 -20.64 14.01 -13.27
N TRP A 161 -21.80 13.65 -13.81
CA TRP A 161 -22.19 12.24 -13.94
C TRP A 161 -21.29 11.50 -14.93
N THR A 162 -20.99 12.09 -16.10
CA THR A 162 -20.09 11.51 -17.10
C THR A 162 -18.67 11.35 -16.54
N GLU A 163 -18.19 12.32 -15.77
CA GLU A 163 -16.88 12.27 -15.15
C GLU A 163 -16.80 11.14 -14.11
N ARG A 164 -17.84 11.00 -13.29
CA ARG A 164 -17.93 9.94 -12.29
C ARG A 164 -18.05 8.56 -12.93
N ALA A 165 -18.86 8.44 -13.98
CA ALA A 165 -18.99 7.19 -14.73
C ALA A 165 -17.65 6.81 -15.38
N ARG A 166 -16.97 7.77 -16.00
CA ARG A 166 -15.63 7.58 -16.58
C ARG A 166 -14.62 7.12 -15.54
N ALA A 167 -14.58 7.77 -14.37
CA ALA A 167 -13.68 7.40 -13.27
C ALA A 167 -13.93 5.98 -12.74
N ASN A 168 -15.21 5.61 -12.57
CA ASN A 168 -15.58 4.25 -12.13
C ASN A 168 -15.16 3.19 -13.17
N VAL A 169 -15.41 3.44 -14.46
CA VAL A 169 -14.99 2.53 -15.55
C VAL A 169 -13.47 2.43 -15.59
N GLU A 170 -12.75 3.55 -15.44
CA GLU A 170 -11.28 3.57 -15.40
C GLU A 170 -10.75 2.69 -14.26
N GLU A 171 -11.31 2.81 -13.05
CA GLU A 171 -10.88 2.03 -11.88
C GLU A 171 -11.08 0.53 -12.08
N VAL A 172 -12.29 0.13 -12.49
CA VAL A 172 -12.63 -1.28 -12.70
C VAL A 172 -11.83 -1.89 -13.86
N ALA A 173 -11.73 -1.17 -14.98
CA ALA A 173 -10.98 -1.63 -16.15
C ALA A 173 -9.48 -1.74 -15.84
N SER A 174 -8.92 -0.81 -15.06
CA SER A 174 -7.52 -0.86 -14.63
C SER A 174 -7.24 -2.06 -13.75
N GLY A 175 -8.10 -2.35 -12.77
CA GLY A 175 -7.98 -3.53 -11.91
C GLY A 175 -8.01 -4.83 -12.71
N LEU A 176 -8.96 -4.95 -13.64
CA LEU A 176 -9.06 -6.11 -14.53
C LEU A 176 -7.82 -6.24 -15.42
N PHE A 177 -7.37 -5.15 -16.03
CA PHE A 177 -6.18 -5.15 -16.88
C PHE A 177 -4.92 -5.59 -16.13
N LEU A 178 -4.69 -5.08 -14.92
CA LEU A 178 -3.55 -5.47 -14.10
C LEU A 178 -3.65 -6.95 -13.68
N SER A 179 -4.85 -7.45 -13.39
CA SER A 179 -5.04 -8.87 -13.03
C SER A 179 -4.80 -9.84 -14.19
N LEU A 180 -5.05 -9.40 -15.43
CA LEU A 180 -4.89 -10.22 -16.64
C LEU A 180 -3.51 -10.06 -17.28
N SER A 181 -2.76 -9.01 -16.90
CA SER A 181 -1.43 -8.74 -17.47
C SER A 181 -0.34 -9.51 -16.73
N ASN A 182 0.46 -10.26 -17.48
CA ASN A 182 1.65 -10.94 -16.94
C ASN A 182 2.75 -9.96 -16.49
N ASN A 183 2.66 -8.70 -16.90
CA ASN A 183 3.64 -7.64 -16.61
C ASN A 183 3.02 -6.54 -15.74
N SER A 184 2.12 -6.90 -14.83
CA SER A 184 1.40 -5.95 -13.96
C SER A 184 2.35 -5.02 -13.19
N GLU A 185 3.53 -5.49 -12.80
CA GLU A 185 4.58 -4.69 -12.14
C GLU A 185 5.09 -3.50 -12.97
N TYR A 186 4.98 -3.57 -14.30
CA TYR A 186 5.37 -2.50 -15.21
C TYR A 186 4.24 -1.51 -15.49
N TYR A 187 3.03 -1.80 -15.07
CA TYR A 187 1.85 -1.00 -15.37
C TYR A 187 1.25 -0.42 -14.10
N GLU A 188 0.90 0.87 -14.13
CA GLU A 188 0.25 1.55 -13.01
C GLU A 188 -1.27 1.41 -13.13
N ARG A 189 -1.83 1.81 -14.28
CA ARG A 189 -3.27 1.79 -14.56
C ARG A 189 -3.57 2.06 -16.03
N LEU A 190 -4.81 1.84 -16.43
CA LEU A 190 -5.38 2.44 -17.63
C LEU A 190 -5.87 3.84 -17.30
N LYS A 191 -5.78 4.76 -18.26
CA LYS A 191 -6.36 6.10 -18.16
C LYS A 191 -7.33 6.32 -19.30
N ILE A 192 -8.54 6.75 -19.00
CA ILE A 192 -9.54 7.15 -20.00
C ILE A 192 -9.52 8.67 -20.08
N MET A 193 -9.15 9.20 -21.24
CA MET A 193 -9.07 10.64 -21.53
C MET A 193 -10.48 11.22 -21.75
N GLU A 194 -10.59 12.55 -21.78
CA GLU A 194 -11.88 13.26 -21.96
C GLU A 194 -12.51 13.00 -23.34
N ASP A 195 -11.70 12.70 -24.35
CA ASP A 195 -12.12 12.30 -25.71
C ASP A 195 -12.46 10.81 -25.80
N PHE A 196 -12.55 10.11 -24.67
CA PHE A 196 -12.71 8.66 -24.57
C PHE A 196 -11.55 7.85 -25.19
N GLY A 197 -10.41 8.50 -25.48
CA GLY A 197 -9.17 7.82 -25.76
C GLY A 197 -8.68 7.06 -24.54
N VAL A 198 -8.01 5.93 -24.77
CA VAL A 198 -7.46 5.09 -23.68
C VAL A 198 -5.95 5.14 -23.75
N GLU A 199 -5.30 5.27 -22.59
CA GLU A 199 -3.84 5.25 -22.49
C GLU A 199 -3.42 4.23 -21.42
N ILE A 200 -2.36 3.47 -21.72
CA ILE A 200 -1.72 2.59 -20.73
C ILE A 200 -0.66 3.42 -20.02
N ARG A 201 -0.77 3.57 -18.70
CA ARG A 201 0.25 4.22 -17.88
C ARG A 201 1.20 3.19 -17.30
N ASN A 202 2.48 3.36 -17.59
CA ASN A 202 3.56 2.58 -16.98
C ASN A 202 3.96 3.19 -15.62
N THR A 203 4.51 2.39 -14.71
CA THR A 203 5.01 2.84 -13.38
C THR A 203 6.05 3.97 -13.46
N LYS A 204 6.74 4.12 -14.60
CA LYS A 204 7.63 5.27 -14.87
C LYS A 204 6.92 6.53 -15.37
N LYS A 205 5.58 6.61 -15.25
CA LYS A 205 4.71 7.67 -15.79
C LYS A 205 4.79 7.88 -17.32
N GLY A 206 5.38 6.92 -18.04
CA GLY A 206 5.45 6.93 -19.50
C GLY A 206 4.15 6.42 -20.13
N LYS A 207 3.80 6.96 -21.31
CA LYS A 207 2.77 6.39 -22.17
C LYS A 207 3.33 5.14 -22.86
N ASP A 208 2.65 4.01 -22.71
CA ASP A 208 2.94 2.81 -23.49
C ASP A 208 1.98 2.77 -24.69
N ALA A 209 2.53 2.59 -25.90
CA ALA A 209 1.74 2.46 -27.12
C ALA A 209 0.96 1.14 -27.14
N GLY A 210 1.41 0.15 -26.37
CA GLY A 210 0.81 -1.17 -26.31
C GLY A 210 0.97 -1.96 -27.61
N SER A 211 0.94 -3.28 -27.50
CA SER A 211 0.82 -4.20 -28.63
C SER A 211 -0.66 -4.40 -29.00
N GLN A 212 -0.92 -4.84 -30.23
CA GLN A 212 -2.29 -5.16 -30.69
C GLN A 212 -3.01 -6.17 -29.77
N ALA A 213 -2.27 -7.15 -29.23
CA ALA A 213 -2.82 -8.12 -28.28
C ALA A 213 -3.23 -7.45 -26.95
N GLN A 214 -2.43 -6.50 -26.45
CA GLN A 214 -2.78 -5.75 -25.25
C GLN A 214 -4.02 -4.88 -25.47
N TRP A 215 -4.18 -4.28 -26.65
CA TRP A 215 -5.38 -3.55 -27.01
C TRP A 215 -6.65 -4.41 -27.02
N MET A 216 -6.57 -5.68 -27.42
CA MET A 216 -7.71 -6.60 -27.29
C MET A 216 -8.07 -6.89 -25.83
N VAL A 217 -7.07 -7.09 -24.97
CA VAL A 217 -7.29 -7.31 -23.53
C VAL A 217 -7.94 -6.06 -22.91
N ILE A 218 -7.45 -4.87 -23.26
CA ILE A 218 -8.01 -3.60 -22.81
C ILE A 218 -9.47 -3.45 -23.25
N ALA A 219 -9.77 -3.75 -24.52
CA ALA A 219 -11.15 -3.69 -25.03
C ALA A 219 -12.09 -4.62 -24.23
N TYR A 220 -11.64 -5.84 -23.92
CA TYR A 220 -12.41 -6.75 -23.07
C TYR A 220 -12.62 -6.18 -21.66
N CYS A 221 -11.57 -5.67 -21.02
CA CYS A 221 -11.66 -5.06 -19.69
C CYS A 221 -12.63 -3.87 -19.66
N LEU A 222 -12.64 -3.04 -20.72
CA LEU A 222 -13.55 -1.90 -20.84
C LEU A 222 -15.00 -2.35 -21.01
N ILE A 223 -15.27 -3.38 -21.83
CA ILE A 223 -16.62 -3.92 -22.01
C ILE A 223 -17.15 -4.51 -20.69
N ASP A 224 -16.33 -5.28 -19.98
CA ASP A 224 -16.72 -5.85 -18.69
C ASP A 224 -16.91 -4.76 -17.62
N ALA A 225 -16.00 -3.79 -17.56
CA ALA A 225 -16.13 -2.63 -16.66
C ALA A 225 -17.42 -1.86 -16.92
N LEU A 226 -17.72 -1.54 -18.18
CA LEU A 226 -18.97 -0.87 -18.58
C LEU A 226 -20.20 -1.70 -18.18
N GLY A 227 -20.17 -3.01 -18.39
CA GLY A 227 -21.25 -3.91 -17.97
C GLY A 227 -21.50 -3.91 -16.46
N ARG A 228 -20.44 -3.79 -15.66
CA ARG A 228 -20.53 -3.74 -14.18
C ARG A 228 -20.93 -2.38 -13.64
N THR A 229 -20.56 -1.30 -14.31
CA THR A 229 -20.85 0.07 -13.85
C THR A 229 -22.18 0.64 -14.37
N SER A 230 -22.83 -0.04 -15.33
CA SER A 230 -24.08 0.42 -15.96
C SER A 230 -25.36 -0.17 -15.33
N GLY A 231 -25.23 -1.06 -14.34
CA GLY A 231 -26.34 -1.55 -13.50
C GLY A 231 -26.55 -0.68 -12.27
#